data_AF-A0A9D5Y3X4-F1
#
_entry.id   AF-A0A9D5Y3X4-F1
#
_cell.length_a   1.000
_cell.length_b   1.000
_cell.length_c   1.000
_cell.angle_alpha   90.00
_cell.angle_beta   90.00
_cell.angle_gamma   90.00
#
_symmetry.space_group_name_H-M   'P 1'
#
loop_
_entity.id
_entity.type
_entity.pdbx_description
1 polymer ?
#
loop_
_entity_poly.entity_id
_entity_poly.type
_entity_poly.pdbx_seq_one_letter_code
_entity_poly.pdbx_strand_id
1 'polypeptide(L)'
;FITQTLDGLRRFPGALLVVLSGRDLVAKEFIDAIEQAGDSVLLAHLKQWRQDIFDADHTFSAFDAQVKMEAAVLIWLQQMEKKKPSKARAE
;
A
#
# COMPACT_ATOMS: atom_id res chain seq x y z
N PHE A 1 13.77 -9.04 7.90
CA PHE A 1 13.34 -7.95 7.00
C PHE A 1 11.85 -7.64 7.19
N ILE A 2 10.94 -8.56 6.87
CA ILE A 2 9.48 -8.36 6.98
C ILE A 2 9.04 -7.89 8.38
N THR A 3 9.51 -8.49 9.47
CA THR A 3 9.15 -8.05 10.84
C THR A 3 9.50 -6.59 11.12
N GLN A 4 10.67 -6.12 10.67
CA GLN A 4 11.08 -4.72 10.84
C GLN A 4 10.21 -3.78 10.01
N THR A 5 9.84 -4.19 8.78
CA THR A 5 8.89 -3.46 7.94
C THR A 5 7.54 -3.33 8.64
N LEU A 6 7.00 -4.41 9.21
CA LEU A 6 5.74 -4.36 9.96
C LEU A 6 5.79 -3.42 11.16
N ASP A 7 6.87 -3.46 11.94
CA ASP A 7 7.05 -2.53 13.06
C ASP A 7 7.14 -1.08 12.60
N GLY A 8 7.79 -0.82 11.46
CA GLY A 8 7.81 0.50 10.82
C GLY A 8 6.41 0.96 10.43
N LEU A 9 5.62 0.10 9.78
CA LEU A 9 4.26 0.40 9.35
C LEU A 9 3.33 0.71 10.53
N ARG A 10 3.43 -0.05 11.63
CA ARG A 10 2.66 0.20 12.86
C ARG A 10 2.90 1.57 13.47
N ARG A 11 4.11 2.11 13.30
CA ARG A 11 4.54 3.39 13.88
C ARG A 11 4.40 4.55 12.90
N PHE A 12 4.07 4.30 11.64
CA PHE A 12 3.95 5.34 10.63
C PHE A 12 2.61 6.08 10.77
N PRO A 13 2.59 7.38 11.11
CA PRO A 13 1.35 8.11 11.37
C PRO A 13 0.67 8.63 10.10
N GLY A 14 1.30 8.46 8.93
CA GLY A 14 0.83 8.97 7.66
C GLY A 14 -0.10 8.02 6.92
N ALA A 15 -0.72 8.52 5.87
CA ALA A 15 -1.41 7.67 4.92
C ALA A 15 -0.39 6.85 4.12
N LEU A 16 -0.72 5.59 3.90
CA LEU A 16 0.14 4.62 3.23
C LEU A 16 -0.58 4.09 2.00
N LEU A 17 0.18 3.78 0.94
CA LEU A 17 -0.25 2.91 -0.15
C LEU A 17 0.71 1.72 -0.17
N VAL A 18 0.19 0.49 -0.20
CA VAL A 18 0.98 -0.72 -0.38
C VAL A 18 0.66 -1.32 -1.73
N VAL A 19 1.65 -1.39 -2.63
CA VAL A 19 1.51 -2.05 -3.93
C VAL A 19 2.29 -3.35 -3.91
N LEU A 20 1.62 -4.47 -4.17
CA LEU A 20 2.23 -5.80 -4.15
C LEU A 20 2.21 -6.43 -5.54
N SER A 21 3.33 -7.03 -5.92
CA SER A 21 3.46 -7.83 -7.13
C SER A 21 3.07 -9.28 -6.86
N GLY A 22 2.36 -9.91 -7.80
CA GLY A 22 1.85 -11.27 -7.59
C GLY A 22 2.85 -12.40 -7.87
N ARG A 23 3.94 -12.13 -8.62
CA ARG A 23 5.04 -13.09 -8.86
C ARG A 23 6.24 -12.84 -7.96
N ASP A 24 5.99 -12.34 -6.75
CA ASP A 24 7.00 -12.03 -5.74
C ASP A 24 6.74 -12.81 -4.45
N LEU A 25 7.67 -13.70 -4.10
CA LEU A 25 7.59 -14.48 -2.87
C LEU A 25 7.70 -13.60 -1.62
N VAL A 26 8.45 -12.49 -1.67
CA VAL A 26 8.59 -11.58 -0.54
C VAL A 26 7.28 -10.84 -0.29
N ALA A 27 6.57 -10.44 -1.35
CA ALA A 27 5.24 -9.83 -1.24
C ALA A 27 4.22 -10.80 -0.62
N LYS A 28 4.28 -12.08 -1.00
CA LYS A 28 3.44 -13.13 -0.41
C LYS A 28 3.76 -13.33 1.07
N GLU A 29 5.02 -13.53 1.42
CA GLU A 29 5.46 -13.72 2.81
C GLU A 29 5.11 -12.51 3.68
N PHE A 30 5.15 -11.30 3.12
CA PHE A 30 4.74 -10.08 3.80
C PHE A 30 3.25 -10.12 4.20
N ILE A 31 2.35 -10.53 3.29
CA ILE A 31 0.93 -10.69 3.60
C ILE A 31 0.72 -11.81 4.62
N ASP A 32 1.35 -12.97 4.44
CA ASP A 32 1.25 -14.09 5.37
C ASP A 32 1.68 -13.66 6.79
N ALA A 33 2.75 -12.87 6.90
CA ALA A 33 3.22 -12.35 8.19
C ALA A 33 2.24 -11.36 8.84
N ILE A 34 1.55 -10.52 8.06
CA ILE A 34 0.52 -9.60 8.59
C ILE A 34 -0.66 -10.39 9.13
N GLU A 35 -1.13 -11.38 8.37
CA GLU A 35 -2.26 -12.23 8.74
C GLU A 35 -1.95 -13.03 10.01
N GLN A 36 -0.74 -13.62 10.09
CA GLN A 36 -0.28 -14.35 11.27
C GLN A 36 -0.11 -13.45 12.50
N ALA A 37 0.31 -12.20 12.32
CA ALA A 37 0.46 -11.27 13.44
C ALA A 37 -0.88 -10.86 14.08
N GLY A 38 -2.02 -11.12 13.41
CA GLY A 38 -3.35 -10.82 13.95
C GLY A 38 -3.63 -9.33 14.15
N ASP A 39 -2.87 -8.46 13.48
CA ASP A 39 -2.96 -7.01 13.64
C ASP A 39 -4.18 -6.46 12.87
N SER A 40 -5.34 -6.53 13.52
CA SER A 40 -6.63 -6.12 12.93
C SER A 40 -6.64 -4.67 12.45
N VAL A 41 -5.87 -3.77 13.08
CA VAL A 41 -5.77 -2.37 12.70
C VAL A 41 -4.98 -2.26 11.40
N LEU A 42 -3.77 -2.83 11.36
CA LEU A 42 -2.95 -2.84 10.14
C LEU A 42 -3.68 -3.52 8.97
N LEU A 43 -4.36 -4.63 9.22
CA LEU A 43 -5.20 -5.32 8.23
C LEU A 43 -6.34 -4.43 7.71
N ALA A 44 -7.02 -3.70 8.59
CA ALA A 44 -8.07 -2.78 8.18
C ALA A 44 -7.53 -1.61 7.33
N HIS A 45 -6.37 -1.06 7.68
CA HIS A 45 -5.70 -0.04 6.87
C HIS A 45 -5.30 -0.58 5.49
N LEU A 46 -4.71 -1.77 5.43
CA LEU A 46 -4.32 -2.40 4.18
C LEU A 46 -5.51 -2.72 3.29
N LYS A 47 -6.66 -3.13 3.83
CA LYS A 47 -7.88 -3.31 3.02
C LYS A 47 -8.30 -2.05 2.26
N GLN A 48 -7.98 -0.87 2.78
CA GLN A 48 -8.32 0.38 2.13
C GLN A 48 -7.25 0.85 1.15
N TRP A 49 -5.97 0.59 1.44
CA TRP A 49 -4.84 1.19 0.71
C TRP A 49 -3.84 0.16 0.18
N ARG A 50 -4.29 -1.05 -0.11
CA ARG A 50 -3.49 -2.07 -0.81
C ARG A 50 -3.95 -2.21 -2.26
N GLN A 51 -3.00 -2.26 -3.18
CA GLN A 51 -3.21 -2.63 -4.56
C GLN A 51 -2.35 -3.85 -4.91
N ASP A 52 -3.01 -4.93 -5.34
CA ASP A 52 -2.32 -6.12 -5.83
C ASP A 52 -2.23 -6.04 -7.37
N ILE A 53 -1.05 -6.29 -7.95
CA ILE A 53 -0.80 -6.41 -9.39
C ILE A 53 -0.31 -7.82 -9.68
N PHE A 54 -1.25 -8.72 -9.94
CA PHE A 54 -1.03 -10.17 -9.96
C PHE A 54 0.07 -10.63 -10.94
N ASP A 55 0.17 -10.01 -12.11
CA ASP A 55 1.14 -10.43 -13.15
C ASP A 55 2.51 -9.74 -13.02
N ALA A 56 2.69 -8.83 -12.07
CA ALA A 56 3.95 -8.12 -11.89
C ALA A 56 5.04 -9.01 -11.27
N ASP A 57 6.28 -8.77 -11.69
CA ASP A 57 7.46 -9.28 -10.98
C ASP A 57 7.84 -8.35 -9.82
N HIS A 58 8.89 -8.72 -9.07
CA HIS A 58 9.35 -7.98 -7.89
C HIS A 58 9.65 -6.49 -8.17
N THR A 59 10.08 -6.15 -9.39
CA THR A 59 10.51 -4.80 -9.75
C THR A 59 9.48 -4.04 -10.61
N PHE A 60 8.32 -4.64 -10.88
CA PHE A 60 7.30 -4.12 -11.80
C PHE A 60 7.89 -3.78 -13.19
N SER A 61 8.82 -4.60 -13.69
CA SER A 61 9.63 -4.25 -14.86
C SER A 61 8.85 -4.23 -16.19
N ALA A 62 7.79 -5.02 -16.31
CA ALA A 62 6.96 -5.08 -17.50
C ALA A 62 6.16 -3.79 -17.69
N PHE A 63 6.04 -3.32 -18.94
CA PHE A 63 5.31 -2.08 -19.26
C PHE A 63 3.89 -2.05 -18.67
N ASP A 64 3.13 -3.13 -18.84
CA ASP A 64 1.76 -3.21 -18.29
C ASP A 64 1.74 -3.17 -16.75
N ALA A 65 2.78 -3.68 -16.09
CA ALA A 65 2.91 -3.61 -14.64
C ALA A 65 3.23 -2.18 -14.18
N GLN A 66 4.11 -1.47 -14.91
CA GLN A 66 4.41 -0.06 -14.65
C GLN A 66 3.16 0.81 -14.79
N VAL A 67 2.42 0.68 -15.90
CA VAL A 67 1.18 1.44 -16.13
C VAL A 67 0.16 1.20 -15.00
N LYS A 68 -0.02 -0.05 -14.57
CA LYS A 68 -0.93 -0.39 -13.46
C LYS A 68 -0.44 0.21 -12.13
N MET A 69 0.87 0.17 -11.87
CA MET A 69 1.47 0.76 -10.67
C MET A 69 1.29 2.28 -10.64
N GLU A 70 1.59 2.97 -11.75
CA GLU A 70 1.42 4.41 -11.90
C GLU A 70 -0.04 4.82 -11.71
N ALA A 71 -0.97 4.10 -12.35
CA ALA A 71 -2.39 4.35 -12.19
C ALA A 71 -2.84 4.19 -10.72
N ALA A 72 -2.37 3.17 -10.02
CA ALA A 72 -2.67 2.96 -8.61
C ALA A 72 -2.18 4.12 -7.73
N VAL A 73 -0.96 4.62 -7.99
CA VAL A 73 -0.40 5.77 -7.27
C VAL A 73 -1.21 7.03 -7.55
N LEU A 74 -1.56 7.31 -8.81
CA LEU A 74 -2.35 8.49 -9.17
C LEU A 74 -3.74 8.48 -8.54
N ILE A 75 -4.43 7.34 -8.58
CA ILE A 75 -5.75 7.18 -7.96
C ILE A 75 -5.66 7.44 -6.45
N TRP A 76 -4.65 6.88 -5.79
CA TRP A 76 -4.44 7.08 -4.36
C TRP A 76 -4.17 8.55 -4.02
N LEU A 77 -3.28 9.23 -4.77
CA LEU A 77 -3.00 10.66 -4.57
C LEU A 77 -4.27 11.52 -4.70
N GLN A 78 -5.09 11.27 -5.72
CA GLN A 78 -6.36 11.98 -5.90
C GLN A 78 -7.33 11.74 -4.74
N GLN A 79 -7.39 10.53 -4.20
CA GLN A 79 -8.19 10.24 -3.00
C GLN A 79 -7.65 10.98 -1.77
N MET A 80 -6.33 11.08 -1.63
CA MET A 80 -5.69 11.81 -0.54
C MET A 80 -5.95 13.32 -0.61
N GLU A 81 -6.00 13.90 -1.81
CA GLU A 81 -6.39 15.30 -2.00
C GLU A 81 -7.84 15.56 -1.59
N LYS A 82 -8.77 14.66 -1.96
CA LYS A 82 -10.18 14.76 -1.57
C LYS A 82 -10.41 14.60 -0.07
N LYS A 83 -9.54 13.87 0.63
CA LYS A 83 -9.59 13.65 2.08
C LYS A 83 -8.96 14.77 2.90
N LYS A 84 -8.21 15.70 2.29
CA LYS A 84 -7.73 16.89 3.02
C LYS A 84 -8.94 17.74 3.41
N PRO A 85 -9.14 18.06 4.70
CA PRO A 85 -10.16 19.03 5.06
C PRO A 85 -9.83 20.33 4.31
N SER A 86 -10.84 20.89 3.63
CA SER A 86 -10.78 22.23 3.06
C SER A 86 -10.18 23.15 4.13
N LYS A 87 -9.04 23.81 3.82
CA LYS A 87 -8.59 24.93 4.64
C LYS A 87 -9.73 25.94 4.62
N ALA A 88 -10.53 25.98 5.68
CA ALA A 88 -11.42 27.10 5.93
C ALA A 88 -10.55 28.36 5.86
N ARG A 89 -10.86 29.20 4.87
CA ARG A 89 -10.26 30.50 4.65
C ARG A 89 -10.52 31.30 5.92
N ALA A 90 -9.54 31.39 6.80
CA ALA A 90 -9.58 32.32 7.93
C ALA A 90 -9.47 33.72 7.33
N GLU A 91 -10.51 34.51 7.62
CA GLU A 91 -10.67 35.92 7.31
C GLU A 91 -9.57 36.78 7.97
#